data_AF-A0A520C6J9-F1
#
_entry.id   AF-A0A520C6J9-F1
#
_cell.length_a   1.000
_cell.length_b   1.000
_cell.length_c   1.000
_cell.angle_alpha   90.00
_cell.angle_beta   90.00
_cell.angle_gamma   90.00
#
_symmetry.space_group_name_H-M   'P 1'
#
loop_
_entity.id
_entity.type
_entity.pdbx_description
1 polymer ?
#
loop_
_entity_poly.entity_id
_entity_poly.type
_entity_poly.pdbx_seq_one_letter_code
_entity_poly.pdbx_strand_id
1 'polypeptide(L)'
;MNTLIIQLLLLAAITFATVLLLFPIAIKISPYLGLVDHPDFRKFHQNPIPPIGGLVIVSSLAIVSIFSPQLRSFILSQSVFIVTALFLTVIGVIDDRIGLSPRLRLVLQLACALAMTLNDVRLVSF
;
A
#
# COMPACT_ATOMS: atom_id res chain seq x y z
N MET A 1 15.67 9.01 25.28
CA MET A 1 14.29 8.48 25.38
C MET A 1 13.26 9.51 24.92
N ASN A 2 13.26 10.72 25.48
CA ASN A 2 12.27 11.76 25.11
C ASN A 2 12.34 12.19 23.63
N THR A 3 13.53 12.30 23.04
CA THR A 3 13.70 12.69 21.63
C THR A 3 13.14 11.68 20.63
N LEU A 4 13.37 10.38 20.86
CA LEU A 4 12.81 9.31 20.03
C LEU A 4 11.28 9.27 20.11
N ILE A 5 10.72 9.40 21.31
CA ILE A 5 9.26 9.44 21.49
C ILE A 5 8.66 10.63 20.74
N ILE A 6 9.27 11.81 20.84
CA ILE A 6 8.83 13.01 20.11
C ILE A 6 8.90 12.77 18.60
N GLN A 7 9.99 12.18 18.08
CA GLN A 7 10.12 11.86 16.66
C GLN A 7 9.03 10.89 16.18
N LEU A 8 8.75 9.83 16.94
CA LEU A 8 7.70 8.86 16.61
C LEU A 8 6.31 9.51 16.62
N LEU A 9 6.00 10.36 17.61
CA LEU A 9 4.73 11.09 17.67
C LEU A 9 4.58 12.06 16.50
N LEU A 10 5.65 12.76 16.11
CA LEU A 10 5.64 13.64 14.95
C LEU A 10 5.41 12.86 13.65
N LEU A 11 6.10 11.74 13.45
CA LEU A 11 5.89 10.90 12.27
C LEU A 11 4.49 10.29 12.24
N ALA A 12 3.95 9.86 13.39
CA ALA A 12 2.58 9.39 13.49
C ALA A 12 1.56 10.49 13.14
N ALA A 13 1.77 11.72 13.63
CA ALA A 13 0.92 12.85 13.32
C ALA A 13 0.97 13.24 11.84
N ILE A 14 2.17 13.25 11.22
CA ILE A 14 2.34 13.50 9.78
C ILE A 14 1.65 12.39 8.98
N THR A 15 1.83 11.13 9.36
CA THR A 15 1.17 9.99 8.70
C THR A 15 -0.34 10.11 8.78
N PHE A 16 -0.88 10.39 9.98
CA PHE A 16 -2.31 10.60 10.17
C PHE A 16 -2.84 11.76 9.31
N ALA A 17 -2.16 12.90 9.30
CA ALA A 17 -2.54 14.07 8.51
C ALA A 17 -2.52 13.76 7.00
N THR A 18 -1.47 13.10 6.50
CA THR A 18 -1.37 12.74 5.08
C THR A 18 -2.48 11.77 4.66
N VAL A 19 -2.80 10.75 5.46
CA VAL A 19 -3.92 9.85 5.18
C VAL A 19 -5.24 10.62 5.19
N LEU A 20 -5.48 11.45 6.21
CA LEU A 20 -6.72 12.23 6.35
C LEU A 20 -6.94 13.19 5.16
N LEU A 21 -5.87 13.73 4.58
CA LEU A 21 -5.93 14.59 3.40
C LEU A 21 -6.07 13.79 2.10
N LEU A 22 -5.33 12.68 1.95
CA LEU A 22 -5.32 11.88 0.72
C LEU A 22 -6.60 11.07 0.53
N PHE A 23 -7.19 10.55 1.60
CA PHE A 23 -8.37 9.68 1.52
C PHE A 23 -9.55 10.32 0.79
N PRO A 24 -10.02 11.54 1.13
CA PRO A 24 -11.14 12.17 0.42
C PRO A 24 -10.80 12.52 -1.03
N ILE A 25 -9.54 12.84 -1.33
CA ILE A 25 -9.06 13.11 -2.69
C ILE A 25 -9.12 11.82 -3.52
N ALA A 26 -8.60 10.73 -2.97
CA ALA A 26 -8.63 9.43 -3.61
C ALA A 26 -10.07 8.98 -3.87
N ILE A 27 -11.00 9.13 -2.91
CA ILE A 27 -12.43 8.82 -3.11
C ILE A 27 -12.99 9.57 -4.33
N LYS A 28 -12.69 10.87 -4.46
CA LYS A 28 -13.17 11.68 -5.58
C LYS A 28 -12.58 11.28 -6.92
N ILE A 29 -11.32 10.83 -6.95
CA ILE A 29 -10.62 10.44 -8.17
C ILE A 29 -11.01 9.02 -8.62
N SER A 30 -11.41 8.16 -7.69
CA SER A 30 -11.67 6.73 -7.93
C SER A 30 -12.65 6.45 -9.08
N PRO A 31 -13.78 7.17 -9.23
CA PRO A 31 -14.69 6.98 -10.37
C PRO A 31 -14.07 7.28 -11.73
N TYR A 32 -13.24 8.33 -11.82
CA TYR A 32 -12.54 8.69 -13.05
C TYR A 32 -11.47 7.67 -13.42
N LEU A 33 -10.88 7.05 -12.40
CA LEU A 33 -9.99 5.92 -12.57
C LEU A 33 -10.77 4.59 -12.67
N GLY A 34 -12.09 4.53 -12.85
CA GLY A 34 -12.81 3.25 -12.91
C GLY A 34 -12.56 2.28 -11.75
N LEU A 35 -12.07 2.78 -10.61
CA LEU A 35 -11.82 2.04 -9.37
C LEU A 35 -13.06 2.15 -8.50
N VAL A 36 -14.15 1.54 -8.96
CA VAL A 36 -15.44 1.61 -8.28
C VAL A 36 -16.00 0.21 -8.19
N ASP A 37 -16.14 -0.25 -6.96
CA ASP A 37 -16.78 -1.51 -6.69
C ASP A 37 -18.30 -1.36 -6.67
N HIS A 38 -18.96 -2.05 -7.58
CA HIS A 38 -20.41 -1.98 -7.72
C HIS A 38 -21.09 -3.03 -6.83
N PRO A 39 -22.28 -2.71 -6.29
CA PRO A 39 -23.05 -3.67 -5.50
C PRO A 39 -23.39 -4.90 -6.34
N ASP A 40 -23.29 -6.07 -5.72
CA ASP A 40 -23.63 -7.38 -6.29
C ASP A 40 -24.48 -8.14 -5.26
N PHE A 41 -25.17 -9.20 -5.67
CA PHE A 41 -26.00 -10.05 -4.82
C PHE A 41 -25.26 -10.64 -3.61
N ARG A 42 -23.92 -10.64 -3.65
CA ARG A 42 -23.03 -11.11 -2.57
C ARG A 42 -22.60 -10.01 -1.60
N LYS A 43 -22.92 -8.74 -1.87
CA LYS A 43 -22.39 -7.56 -1.15
C LYS A 43 -23.50 -6.86 -0.38
N PHE A 44 -23.20 -6.49 0.87
CA PHE A 44 -24.16 -5.82 1.77
C PHE A 44 -24.35 -4.32 1.49
N HIS A 45 -23.45 -3.69 0.76
CA HIS A 45 -23.56 -2.27 0.44
C HIS A 45 -24.46 -2.05 -0.78
N GLN A 46 -25.30 -1.00 -0.72
CA GLN A 46 -26.19 -0.62 -1.83
C GLN A 46 -25.58 0.46 -2.73
N ASN A 47 -24.57 1.18 -2.23
CA ASN A 47 -23.87 2.21 -2.98
C ASN A 47 -22.55 1.67 -3.55
N PRO A 48 -22.08 2.19 -4.69
CA PRO A 48 -20.73 1.89 -5.18
C PRO A 48 -19.66 2.42 -4.22
N ILE A 49 -18.64 1.62 -3.91
CA ILE A 49 -17.57 1.96 -2.97
C ILE A 49 -16.21 1.83 -3.67
N PRO A 50 -15.32 2.82 -3.58
CA PRO A 50 -14.00 2.72 -4.21
C PRO A 50 -13.00 1.91 -3.37
N PRO A 51 -12.38 0.84 -3.91
CA PRO A 51 -11.35 0.06 -3.21
C PRO A 51 -9.97 0.74 -3.33
N ILE A 52 -9.74 1.81 -2.56
CA ILE A 52 -8.53 2.67 -2.70
C ILE A 52 -7.63 2.75 -1.48
N GLY A 53 -7.97 2.05 -0.39
CA GLY A 53 -7.23 2.14 0.86
C GLY A 53 -5.74 1.84 0.71
N GLY A 54 -5.40 0.78 -0.05
CA GLY A 54 -4.00 0.40 -0.32
C GLY A 54 -3.19 1.49 -1.02
N LEU A 55 -3.78 2.14 -2.04
CA LEU A 55 -3.15 3.26 -2.75
C LEU A 55 -2.87 4.45 -1.83
N VAL A 56 -3.81 4.77 -0.93
CA VAL A 56 -3.64 5.85 0.05
C VAL A 56 -2.51 5.52 1.02
N ILE A 57 -2.43 4.29 1.51
CA ILE A 57 -1.36 3.84 2.42
C ILE A 57 0.01 3.95 1.75
N VAL A 58 0.17 3.41 0.53
CA VAL A 58 1.45 3.46 -0.19
C VAL A 58 1.86 4.91 -0.48
N SER A 59 0.91 5.75 -0.89
CA SER A 59 1.16 7.18 -1.15
C SER A 59 1.56 7.94 0.11
N SER A 60 0.86 7.69 1.23
CA SER A 60 1.18 8.28 2.53
C SER A 60 2.57 7.86 3.01
N LEU A 61 2.91 6.57 2.89
CA LEU A 61 4.22 6.05 3.27
C LEU A 61 5.35 6.68 2.43
N ALA A 62 5.12 6.87 1.13
CA ALA A 62 6.07 7.57 0.26
C ALA A 62 6.28 9.03 0.71
N ILE A 63 5.21 9.76 1.05
CA ILE A 63 5.30 11.15 1.53
C ILE A 63 6.03 11.21 2.88
N VAL A 64 5.66 10.36 3.83
CA VAL A 64 6.25 10.34 5.19
C VAL A 64 7.74 9.99 5.13
N SER A 65 8.16 9.16 4.15
CA SER A 65 9.59 8.84 3.95
C SER A 65 10.47 10.05 3.66
N ILE A 66 9.91 11.14 3.13
CA ILE A 66 10.63 12.40 2.89
C ILE A 66 11.05 13.04 4.23
N PHE A 67 10.23 12.87 5.27
CA PHE A 67 10.42 13.46 6.60
C PHE A 67 11.16 12.54 7.58
N SER A 68 11.38 11.28 7.22
CA SER A 68 12.10 10.30 8.04
C SER A 68 13.34 9.77 7.30
N PRO A 69 14.54 10.27 7.62
CA PRO A 69 15.79 9.76 7.06
C PRO A 69 15.99 8.26 7.28
N GLN A 70 15.52 7.73 8.41
CA GLN A 70 15.59 6.31 8.76
C GLN A 70 14.66 5.47 7.88
N LEU A 71 13.43 5.94 7.64
CA LEU A 71 12.51 5.25 6.72
C LEU A 71 13.05 5.30 5.28
N ARG A 72 13.61 6.45 4.87
CA ARG A 72 14.23 6.60 3.55
C ARG A 72 15.42 5.66 3.36
N SER A 73 16.31 5.56 4.35
CA SER A 73 17.45 4.64 4.28
C SER A 73 17.01 3.17 4.27
N PHE A 74 15.97 2.83 5.03
CA PHE A 74 15.34 1.52 4.97
C PHE A 74 14.80 1.20 3.56
N ILE A 75 14.01 2.10 2.97
CA ILE A 75 13.44 1.93 1.62
C ILE A 75 14.55 1.72 0.57
N LEU A 76 15.63 2.50 0.65
CA LEU A 76 16.74 2.40 -0.31
C LEU A 76 17.59 1.14 -0.12
N SER A 77 17.77 0.68 1.12
CA SER A 77 18.54 -0.53 1.43
C SER A 77 17.76 -1.82 1.15
N GLN A 78 16.42 -1.78 1.23
CA GLN A 78 15.54 -2.93 1.02
C GLN A 78 14.87 -2.88 -0.36
N SER A 79 15.65 -2.64 -1.42
CA SER A 79 15.13 -2.38 -2.77
C SER A 79 14.24 -3.51 -3.30
N VAL A 80 14.63 -4.77 -3.12
CA VAL A 80 13.85 -5.94 -3.58
C VAL A 80 12.48 -5.98 -2.88
N PHE A 81 12.45 -5.81 -1.56
CA PHE A 81 11.21 -5.75 -0.79
C PHE A 81 10.28 -4.65 -1.30
N ILE A 82 10.81 -3.43 -1.47
CA ILE A 82 10.02 -2.28 -1.92
C ILE A 82 9.49 -2.50 -3.34
N VAL A 83 10.32 -3.02 -4.26
CA VAL A 83 9.89 -3.33 -5.64
C VAL A 83 8.79 -4.38 -5.63
N THR A 84 8.92 -5.45 -4.84
CA THR A 84 7.86 -6.48 -4.73
C THR A 84 6.58 -5.93 -4.11
N ALA A 85 6.67 -5.06 -3.11
CA ALA A 85 5.51 -4.44 -2.47
C ALA A 85 4.76 -3.49 -3.43
N LEU A 86 5.50 -2.66 -4.18
CA LEU A 86 4.93 -1.80 -5.22
C LEU A 86 4.31 -2.62 -6.35
N PHE A 87 4.99 -3.70 -6.79
CA PHE A 87 4.46 -4.60 -7.79
C PHE A 87 3.13 -5.23 -7.33
N LEU A 88 3.07 -5.77 -6.12
CA LEU A 88 1.84 -6.32 -5.56
C LEU A 88 0.74 -5.26 -5.39
N THR A 89 1.11 -4.02 -5.08
CA THR A 89 0.16 -2.90 -5.05
C THR A 89 -0.45 -2.67 -6.43
N VAL A 90 0.37 -2.64 -7.49
CA VAL A 90 -0.12 -2.52 -8.87
C VAL A 90 -1.01 -3.70 -9.25
N ILE A 91 -0.62 -4.94 -8.91
CA ILE A 91 -1.46 -6.12 -9.14
C ILE A 91 -2.78 -6.03 -8.39
N GLY A 92 -2.79 -5.54 -7.15
CA GLY A 92 -4.02 -5.30 -6.38
C GLY A 92 -4.94 -4.31 -7.07
N VAL A 93 -4.40 -3.18 -7.54
CA VAL A 93 -5.18 -2.18 -8.30
C VAL A 93 -5.74 -2.74 -9.60
N ILE A 94 -4.98 -3.59 -10.29
CA ILE A 94 -5.47 -4.29 -11.49
C ILE A 94 -6.57 -5.29 -11.11
N ASP A 95 -6.39 -6.07 -10.05
CA ASP A 95 -7.39 -7.01 -9.54
C ASP A 95 -8.72 -6.31 -9.21
N ASP A 96 -8.65 -5.15 -8.56
CA ASP A 96 -9.82 -4.33 -8.24
C ASP A 96 -10.55 -3.80 -9.48
N ARG A 97 -9.84 -3.63 -10.62
CA ARG A 97 -10.41 -3.14 -11.88
C ARG A 97 -11.04 -4.24 -12.73
N ILE A 98 -10.33 -5.35 -12.90
CA ILE A 98 -10.65 -6.37 -13.91
C ILE A 98 -10.96 -7.74 -13.33
N GLY A 99 -10.81 -7.95 -12.02
CA GLY A 99 -11.08 -9.22 -11.35
C GLY A 99 -10.17 -10.34 -11.85
N LEU A 100 -8.92 -10.37 -11.41
CA LEU A 100 -7.95 -11.38 -11.84
C LEU A 100 -8.34 -12.78 -11.34
N SER A 101 -8.06 -13.78 -12.18
CA SER A 101 -8.28 -15.18 -11.79
C SER A 101 -7.46 -15.54 -10.54
N PRO A 102 -8.00 -16.37 -9.61
CA PRO A 102 -7.27 -16.80 -8.43
C PRO A 102 -5.91 -17.45 -8.75
N ARG A 103 -5.83 -18.19 -9.86
CA ARG A 103 -4.60 -18.86 -10.31
C ARG A 103 -3.50 -17.85 -10.66
N LEU A 104 -3.85 -16.80 -11.42
CA LEU A 104 -2.90 -15.76 -11.79
C LEU A 104 -2.38 -15.00 -10.56
N ARG A 105 -3.28 -14.64 -9.64
CA ARG A 105 -2.90 -13.97 -8.37
C ARG A 105 -1.91 -14.80 -7.57
N LEU A 106 -2.16 -16.10 -7.45
CA LEU A 106 -1.29 -17.02 -6.74
C LEU A 106 0.09 -17.11 -7.41
N VAL A 107 0.15 -17.23 -8.74
CA VAL A 107 1.42 -17.27 -9.48
C VAL A 107 2.23 -15.99 -9.28
N LEU A 108 1.59 -14.82 -9.35
CA LEU A 108 2.25 -13.53 -9.15
C LEU A 108 2.76 -13.37 -7.71
N GLN A 109 1.97 -13.76 -6.71
CA GLN A 109 2.39 -13.74 -5.31
C GLN A 109 3.55 -14.71 -5.03
N LEU A 110 3.50 -15.92 -5.61
CA LEU A 110 4.62 -16.87 -5.52
C LEU A 110 5.89 -16.32 -6.18
N ALA A 111 5.77 -15.67 -7.33
CA ALA A 111 6.92 -15.04 -7.99
C ALA A 111 7.55 -13.95 -7.11
N CYS A 112 6.75 -13.12 -6.45
CA CYS A 112 7.26 -12.14 -5.47
C CYS A 112 7.93 -12.81 -4.27
N ALA A 113 7.32 -13.86 -3.71
CA ALA A 113 7.88 -14.59 -2.57
C ALA A 113 9.22 -15.26 -2.92
N LEU A 114 9.34 -15.85 -4.12
CA LEU A 114 10.59 -16.40 -4.62
C LEU A 114 11.64 -15.31 -4.83
N ALA A 115 11.27 -14.17 -5.43
CA ALA A 115 12.19 -13.05 -5.61
C ALA A 115 12.76 -12.54 -4.29
N MET A 116 11.93 -12.42 -3.24
CA MET A 116 12.37 -12.06 -1.90
C MET A 116 13.32 -13.12 -1.30
N THR A 117 12.96 -14.40 -1.41
CA THR A 117 13.73 -15.51 -0.84
C THR A 117 15.10 -15.65 -1.50
N LEU A 118 15.18 -15.53 -2.83
CA LEU A 118 16.43 -15.63 -3.59
C LEU A 118 17.39 -14.46 -3.33
N ASN A 119 16.89 -13.34 -2.80
CA ASN A 119 17.68 -12.17 -2.41
C ASN A 119 17.89 -12.10 -0.89
N ASP A 120 17.69 -13.20 -0.17
CA ASP A 120 17.91 -13.29 1.29
C ASP A 120 17.09 -12.27 2.12
N VAL A 121 15.98 -11.76 1.58
CA VAL A 121 15.09 -10.85 2.30
C VAL A 121 14.31 -11.67 3.33
N ARG A 122 14.66 -11.53 4.61
CA ARG A 122 14.09 -12.29 5.72
C ARG A 122 13.83 -11.42 6.94
N LEU A 123 12.81 -11.79 7.71
CA LEU A 123 12.57 -11.22 9.04
C LEU A 123 13.56 -11.85 10.02
N VAL A 124 14.44 -11.04 10.61
CA VAL A 124 15.53 -11.52 11.49
C VAL A 124 15.17 -11.38 12.97
N SER A 125 14.26 -10.47 13.31
CA SER A 125 13.87 -10.17 14.70
C SER A 125 12.45 -9.61 14.77
N PHE A 126 11.76 -9.90 15.87
CA PHE A 126 10.47 -9.32 16.28
C PHE A 126 10.63 -8.56 17.59
#